data_AF-A0AAV7F1J6-F1
#
_entry.id   AF-A0AAV7F1J6-F1
#
_cell.length_a   1.000
_cell.length_b   1.000
_cell.length_c   1.000
_cell.angle_alpha   90.00
_cell.angle_beta   90.00
_cell.angle_gamma   90.00
#
_symmetry.space_group_name_H-M   'P 1'
#
loop_
_entity.id
_entity.type
_entity.pdbx_description
1 polymer ?
#
loop_
_entity_poly.entity_id
_entity_poly.type
_entity_poly.pdbx_seq_one_letter_code
_entity_poly.pdbx_strand_id
1 'polypeptide(L)'
;MTTLPRTTERTLVEAALEVLNAADPVEKARLGEAAALDWSQGVISVTYHESADLPVPDRPAQALRPILPPNFMIKCPTGALSSPSPLPSQDIIARFGKRECMPREFFTDFVNVARHEGRHFTLLSNRLQELGSYYGALPAHDGLWDSATTTSGNLLARLAVEHCVHEVTSYLD
;
A
#
# COMPACT_ATOMS: atom_id res chain seq x y z
N MET A 1 16.70 39.76 10.37
CA MET A 1 15.71 39.06 9.53
C MET A 1 16.33 37.73 9.13
N THR A 2 16.06 36.68 9.89
CA THR A 2 16.60 35.34 9.64
C THR A 2 15.65 34.62 8.69
N THR A 3 16.06 34.45 7.43
CA THR A 3 15.35 33.61 6.46
C THR A 3 15.44 32.16 6.91
N LEU A 4 14.32 31.60 7.37
CA LEU A 4 14.14 30.16 7.53
C LEU A 4 14.36 29.47 6.17
N PRO A 5 15.22 28.44 6.05
CA PRO A 5 15.17 27.57 4.89
C PRO A 5 13.91 26.72 5.04
N ARG A 6 12.83 27.09 4.33
CA ARG A 6 11.63 26.26 4.20
C ARG A 6 11.58 25.72 2.78
N THR A 7 12.29 24.63 2.59
CA THR A 7 11.90 23.58 1.64
C THR A 7 11.90 22.30 2.43
N THR A 8 10.77 22.00 3.05
CA THR A 8 10.45 20.64 3.51
C THR A 8 10.34 19.79 2.25
N GLU A 9 11.47 19.25 1.80
CA GLU A 9 11.49 18.25 0.74
C GLU A 9 10.69 17.04 1.21
N ARG A 10 9.71 16.64 0.40
CA ARG A 10 8.85 15.48 0.62
C ARG A 10 9.71 14.22 0.63
N THR A 11 9.56 13.43 1.68
CA THR A 11 10.25 12.15 1.85
C THR A 11 9.43 10.99 1.30
N LEU A 12 10.09 9.86 1.11
CA LEU A 12 9.41 8.64 0.69
C LEU A 12 8.41 8.13 1.75
N VAL A 13 8.72 8.28 3.05
CA VAL A 13 7.79 7.93 4.12
C VAL A 13 6.54 8.83 4.11
N GLU A 14 6.69 10.13 3.87
CA GLU A 14 5.54 11.04 3.70
C GLU A 14 4.69 10.63 2.49
N ALA A 15 5.33 10.29 1.36
CA ALA A 15 4.62 9.79 0.18
C ALA A 15 3.86 8.48 0.47
N ALA A 16 4.47 7.54 1.20
CA ALA A 16 3.81 6.30 1.60
C ALA A 16 2.62 6.57 2.55
N LEU A 17 2.75 7.53 3.47
CA LEU A 17 1.67 7.92 4.36
C LEU A 17 0.50 8.58 3.62
N GLU A 18 0.75 9.39 2.59
CA GLU A 18 -0.30 9.92 1.73
C GLU A 18 -1.11 8.80 1.07
N VAL A 19 -0.43 7.77 0.57
CA VAL A 19 -1.07 6.58 0.00
C VAL A 19 -1.90 5.83 1.05
N LEU A 20 -1.37 5.63 2.26
CA LEU A 20 -2.07 4.94 3.35
C LEU A 20 -3.31 5.72 3.83
N ASN A 21 -3.30 7.05 3.75
CA ASN A 21 -4.39 7.91 4.21
C ASN A 21 -5.45 8.23 3.15
N ALA A 22 -5.16 8.04 1.86
CA ALA A 22 -6.17 8.12 0.82
C ALA A 22 -7.21 7.00 1.03
N ALA A 23 -8.51 7.25 0.89
CA ALA A 23 -9.55 6.23 1.11
C ALA A 23 -9.97 5.51 -0.19
N ASP A 24 -9.89 6.21 -1.32
CA ASP A 24 -10.28 5.71 -2.64
C ASP A 24 -9.16 4.81 -3.22
N PRO A 25 -9.44 3.53 -3.55
CA PRO A 25 -8.44 2.63 -4.12
C PRO A 25 -7.84 3.11 -5.45
N VAL A 26 -8.57 3.90 -6.25
CA VAL A 26 -8.01 4.48 -7.48
C VAL A 26 -7.01 5.60 -7.15
N GLU A 27 -7.38 6.52 -6.26
CA GLU A 27 -6.47 7.55 -5.79
C GLU A 27 -5.20 6.98 -5.11
N LYS A 28 -5.36 5.91 -4.33
CA LYS A 28 -4.29 5.13 -3.72
C LYS A 28 -3.28 4.62 -4.76
N ALA A 29 -3.76 3.99 -5.83
CA ALA A 29 -2.90 3.51 -6.93
C ALA A 29 -2.21 4.67 -7.67
N ARG A 30 -2.94 5.78 -7.90
CA ARG A 30 -2.39 6.97 -8.55
C ARG A 30 -1.26 7.61 -7.72
N LEU A 31 -1.46 7.76 -6.41
CA LEU A 31 -0.46 8.30 -5.48
C LEU A 31 0.76 7.38 -5.38
N GLY A 32 0.54 6.06 -5.35
CA GLY A 32 1.61 5.07 -5.33
C GLY A 32 2.48 5.11 -6.60
N GLU A 33 1.86 5.17 -7.77
CA GLU A 33 2.57 5.33 -9.06
C GLU A 33 3.36 6.64 -9.10
N ALA A 34 2.74 7.75 -8.70
CA ALA A 34 3.41 9.06 -8.66
C ALA A 34 4.63 9.04 -7.72
N ALA A 35 4.49 8.47 -6.53
CA ALA A 35 5.60 8.34 -5.58
C ALA A 35 6.74 7.48 -6.14
N ALA A 36 6.41 6.38 -6.83
CA ALA A 36 7.41 5.51 -7.45
C ALA A 36 8.15 6.20 -8.62
N LEU A 37 7.44 6.98 -9.43
CA LEU A 37 8.03 7.79 -10.49
C LEU A 37 8.95 8.86 -9.90
N ASP A 38 8.48 9.64 -8.93
CA ASP A 38 9.25 10.68 -8.26
C ASP A 38 10.53 10.11 -7.62
N TRP A 39 10.45 8.94 -6.99
CA TRP A 39 11.60 8.23 -6.43
C TRP A 39 12.61 7.82 -7.52
N SER A 40 12.13 7.20 -8.60
CA SER A 40 12.97 6.72 -9.70
C SER A 40 13.67 7.86 -10.46
N GLN A 41 13.05 9.04 -10.51
CA GLN A 41 13.59 10.23 -11.15
C GLN A 41 14.47 11.06 -10.21
N GLY A 42 14.55 10.70 -8.93
CA GLY A 42 15.31 11.43 -7.93
C GLY A 42 14.65 12.73 -7.46
N VAL A 43 13.37 12.95 -7.80
CA VAL A 43 12.55 14.05 -7.24
C VAL A 43 12.36 13.85 -5.74
N ILE A 44 12.06 12.61 -5.33
CA ILE A 44 12.18 12.19 -3.93
C ILE A 44 13.55 11.54 -3.76
N SER A 45 14.45 12.23 -3.07
CA SER A 45 15.80 11.74 -2.79
C SER A 45 15.97 11.30 -1.33
N VAL A 46 15.10 11.73 -0.42
CA VAL A 46 15.18 11.46 1.02
C VAL A 46 14.18 10.36 1.40
N THR A 47 14.64 9.34 2.14
CA THR A 47 13.79 8.23 2.62
C THR A 47 12.86 8.67 3.74
N TYR A 48 13.41 9.30 4.78
CA TYR A 48 12.70 9.83 5.94
C TYR A 48 13.55 10.93 6.62
N HIS A 49 12.90 11.78 7.42
CA HIS A 49 13.57 12.76 8.26
C HIS A 49 13.82 12.17 9.66
N GLU A 50 15.07 12.20 10.15
CA GLU A 50 15.44 11.68 11.47
C GLU A 50 14.69 12.36 12.62
N SER A 51 14.47 13.67 12.50
CA SER A 51 13.77 14.48 13.50
C SER A 51 12.25 14.37 13.44
N ALA A 52 11.69 13.84 12.35
CA ALA A 52 10.24 13.71 12.19
C ALA A 52 9.78 12.33 12.64
N ASP A 53 8.86 12.29 13.61
CA ASP A 53 8.15 11.07 13.98
C ASP A 53 6.72 11.18 13.45
N LEU A 54 6.48 10.61 12.28
CA LEU A 54 5.20 10.68 11.59
C LEU A 54 4.35 9.46 11.99
N PRO A 55 3.16 9.66 12.58
CA PRO A 55 2.35 8.54 13.03
C PRO A 55 1.84 7.74 11.84
N VAL A 56 2.22 6.48 11.77
CA VAL A 56 1.71 5.53 10.78
C VAL A 56 0.35 5.03 11.27
N PRO A 57 -0.73 5.16 10.48
CA PRO A 57 -2.06 4.72 10.91
C PRO A 57 -2.09 3.21 11.16
N ASP A 58 -2.86 2.76 12.15
CA ASP A 58 -3.00 1.32 12.45
C ASP A 58 -3.69 0.55 11.33
N ARG A 59 -4.51 1.24 10.52
CA ARG A 59 -5.16 0.72 9.32
C ARG A 59 -5.14 1.77 8.20
N PRO A 60 -4.89 1.39 6.93
CA PRO A 60 -5.08 2.27 5.79
C PRO A 60 -6.51 2.77 5.76
N ALA A 61 -6.70 4.00 5.31
CA ALA A 61 -8.02 4.52 5.05
C ALA A 61 -8.73 3.65 3.98
N GLN A 62 -10.02 3.41 4.16
CA GLN A 62 -10.82 2.62 3.22
C GLN A 62 -12.13 3.34 2.96
N ALA A 63 -12.59 3.32 1.72
CA ALA A 63 -13.94 3.72 1.39
C ALA A 63 -14.94 2.81 2.14
N LEU A 64 -15.93 3.41 2.81
CA LEU A 64 -16.95 2.69 3.57
C LEU A 64 -17.68 1.68 2.68
N ARG A 65 -17.43 0.39 2.87
CA ARG A 65 -18.14 -0.71 2.20
C ARG A 65 -18.40 -1.86 3.19
N PRO A 66 -19.46 -2.65 2.99
CA PRO A 66 -19.77 -3.76 3.89
C PRO A 66 -18.70 -4.85 3.77
N ILE A 67 -17.93 -5.02 4.84
CA ILE A 67 -16.99 -6.13 5.04
C ILE A 67 -17.79 -7.38 5.40
N LEU A 68 -17.52 -8.51 4.74
CA LEU A 68 -18.11 -9.79 5.14
C LEU A 68 -17.31 -10.39 6.31
N PRO A 69 -17.99 -11.03 7.28
CA PRO A 69 -17.31 -11.82 8.29
C PRO A 69 -16.75 -13.13 7.68
N PRO A 70 -15.60 -13.65 8.17
CA PRO A 70 -14.83 -14.73 7.54
C PRO A 70 -15.60 -15.99 7.12
N ASN A 71 -16.74 -16.27 7.77
CA ASN A 71 -17.54 -17.47 7.57
C ASN A 71 -18.62 -17.35 6.47
N PHE A 72 -18.70 -16.24 5.74
CA PHE A 72 -19.62 -16.10 4.59
C PHE A 72 -18.93 -16.43 3.27
N MET A 73 -19.08 -17.68 2.82
CA MET A 73 -18.78 -18.08 1.44
C MET A 73 -19.94 -17.73 0.52
N ILE A 74 -19.84 -16.64 -0.22
CA ILE A 74 -20.59 -16.54 -1.49
C ILE A 74 -19.78 -17.36 -2.50
N LYS A 75 -20.38 -18.41 -3.06
CA LYS A 75 -19.80 -19.14 -4.19
C LYS A 75 -19.83 -18.23 -5.43
N CYS A 76 -18.90 -17.29 -5.51
CA CYS A 76 -18.62 -16.57 -6.75
C CYS A 76 -17.78 -17.50 -7.64
N PRO A 77 -18.23 -17.84 -8.87
CA PRO A 77 -17.50 -18.73 -9.79
C PRO A 77 -16.15 -18.13 -10.24
N THR A 78 -16.02 -16.82 -10.12
CA THR A 78 -14.81 -16.04 -10.34
C THR A 78 -14.26 -15.69 -8.98
N GLY A 79 -13.08 -16.21 -8.64
CA GLY A 79 -12.45 -16.08 -7.32
C GLY A 79 -12.58 -14.66 -6.76
N ALA A 80 -13.06 -14.57 -5.52
CA ALA A 80 -13.11 -13.32 -4.78
C ALA A 80 -11.69 -12.79 -4.64
N LEU A 81 -11.31 -11.84 -5.49
CA LEU A 81 -10.03 -11.15 -5.39
C LEU A 81 -10.07 -10.34 -4.10
N SER A 82 -9.26 -10.82 -3.15
CA SER A 82 -9.21 -10.38 -1.77
C SER A 82 -8.76 -8.92 -1.67
N SER A 83 -9.49 -8.16 -0.84
CA SER A 83 -9.14 -6.89 -0.20
C SER A 83 -8.99 -5.64 -1.09
N PRO A 84 -9.60 -4.49 -0.71
CA PRO A 84 -9.44 -3.22 -1.41
C PRO A 84 -8.07 -2.54 -1.16
N SER A 85 -7.30 -2.30 -2.23
CA SER A 85 -6.01 -1.55 -2.38
C SER A 85 -5.70 -0.40 -1.38
N PRO A 86 -4.42 -0.03 -1.05
CA PRO A 86 -3.13 -0.54 -1.48
C PRO A 86 -2.31 -1.17 -0.32
N LEU A 87 -1.80 -2.37 -0.57
CA LEU A 87 -0.37 -2.72 -0.51
C LEU A 87 0.32 -2.68 0.86
N PRO A 88 0.55 -3.87 1.47
CA PRO A 88 1.33 -3.97 2.70
C PRO A 88 2.76 -3.44 2.51
N SER A 89 3.24 -3.31 1.27
CA SER A 89 4.47 -2.61 0.91
C SER A 89 4.58 -1.15 1.36
N GLN A 90 3.54 -0.33 1.22
CA GLN A 90 3.57 1.07 1.71
C GLN A 90 3.56 1.12 3.24
N ASP A 91 2.84 0.19 3.90
CA ASP A 91 2.92 0.02 5.36
C ASP A 91 4.33 -0.37 5.79
N ILE A 92 5.01 -1.23 5.04
CA ILE A 92 6.40 -1.63 5.31
C ILE A 92 7.35 -0.42 5.25
N ILE A 93 7.25 0.38 4.18
CA ILE A 93 8.05 1.61 4.00
C ILE A 93 7.84 2.56 5.18
N ALA A 94 6.58 2.87 5.50
CA ALA A 94 6.25 3.87 6.52
C ALA A 94 6.56 3.40 7.94
N ARG A 95 6.24 2.14 8.27
CA ARG A 95 6.29 1.61 9.65
C ARG A 95 7.66 1.10 10.07
N PHE A 96 8.42 0.51 9.14
CA PHE A 96 9.67 -0.17 9.48
C PHE A 96 10.90 0.54 8.95
N GLY A 97 10.78 1.30 7.86
CA GLY A 97 11.93 1.93 7.20
C GLY A 97 12.82 2.74 8.15
N LYS A 98 12.21 3.65 8.92
CA LYS A 98 12.93 4.43 9.95
C LYS A 98 13.24 3.60 11.19
N ARG A 99 12.25 2.86 11.70
CA ARG A 99 12.35 2.12 12.98
C ARG A 99 13.49 1.11 13.01
N GLU A 100 13.73 0.43 11.90
CA GLU A 100 14.77 -0.59 11.76
C GLU A 100 16.05 -0.03 11.10
N CYS A 101 16.14 1.29 10.90
CA CYS A 101 17.25 1.96 10.21
C CYS A 101 17.60 1.32 8.86
N MET A 102 16.59 1.03 8.04
CA MET A 102 16.77 0.29 6.79
C MET A 102 17.58 1.10 5.76
N PRO A 103 18.40 0.42 4.93
CA PRO A 103 19.18 1.07 3.89
C PRO A 103 18.32 1.54 2.72
N ARG A 104 18.83 2.44 1.87
CA ARG A 104 18.09 3.02 0.73
C ARG A 104 17.59 1.95 -0.25
N GLU A 105 18.35 0.88 -0.42
CA GLU A 105 18.03 -0.22 -1.32
C GLU A 105 16.73 -0.91 -0.90
N PHE A 106 16.52 -1.12 0.40
CA PHE A 106 15.27 -1.66 0.94
C PHE A 106 14.06 -0.81 0.52
N PHE A 107 14.16 0.51 0.64
CA PHE A 107 13.11 1.43 0.19
C PHE A 107 12.87 1.31 -1.31
N THR A 108 13.93 1.18 -2.09
CA THR A 108 13.84 1.05 -3.55
C THR A 108 13.14 -0.23 -3.95
N ASP A 109 13.46 -1.35 -3.30
CA ASP A 109 12.81 -2.64 -3.52
C ASP A 109 11.31 -2.52 -3.20
N PHE A 110 10.96 -2.01 -2.02
CA PHE A 110 9.56 -1.86 -1.62
C PHE A 110 8.78 -0.85 -2.46
N VAL A 111 9.43 0.19 -3.02
CA VAL A 111 8.81 1.08 -4.01
C VAL A 111 8.46 0.33 -5.30
N ASN A 112 9.34 -0.58 -5.75
CA ASN A 112 9.05 -1.38 -6.95
C ASN A 112 7.91 -2.36 -6.72
N VAL A 113 7.92 -3.02 -5.56
CA VAL A 113 6.85 -3.92 -5.12
C VAL A 113 5.51 -3.16 -5.07
N ALA A 114 5.49 -2.04 -4.35
CA ALA A 114 4.36 -1.12 -4.30
C ALA A 114 3.84 -0.69 -5.69
N ARG A 115 4.75 -0.42 -6.63
CA ARG A 115 4.38 -0.02 -7.99
C ARG A 115 3.71 -1.18 -8.75
N HIS A 116 4.25 -2.40 -8.64
CA HIS A 116 3.69 -3.57 -9.31
C HIS A 116 2.27 -3.85 -8.86
N GLU A 117 2.04 -3.87 -7.55
CA GLU A 117 0.71 -4.16 -7.05
C GLU A 117 -0.31 -3.07 -7.43
N GLY A 118 0.11 -1.79 -7.49
CA GLY A 118 -0.72 -0.67 -7.99
C GLY A 118 -1.10 -0.82 -9.46
N ARG A 119 -0.16 -1.32 -10.28
CA ARG A 119 -0.41 -1.66 -11.69
C ARG A 119 -1.40 -2.82 -11.82
N HIS A 120 -1.26 -3.87 -11.02
CA HIS A 120 -2.16 -5.03 -11.06
C HIS A 120 -3.57 -4.62 -10.64
N PHE A 121 -3.70 -3.79 -9.60
CA PHE A 121 -4.96 -3.19 -9.22
C PHE A 121 -5.62 -2.43 -10.39
N THR A 122 -4.84 -1.59 -11.08
CA THR A 122 -5.35 -0.78 -12.20
C THR A 122 -5.86 -1.66 -13.35
N LEU A 123 -5.11 -2.70 -13.72
CA LEU A 123 -5.52 -3.66 -14.75
C LEU A 123 -6.81 -4.38 -14.37
N LEU A 124 -6.90 -4.88 -13.13
CA LEU A 124 -8.09 -5.54 -12.61
C LEU A 124 -9.30 -4.60 -12.57
N SER A 125 -9.12 -3.39 -12.06
CA SER A 125 -10.17 -2.38 -11.97
C SER A 125 -10.75 -2.04 -13.34
N ASN A 126 -9.88 -1.81 -14.33
CA ASN A 126 -10.29 -1.56 -15.72
C ASN A 126 -11.04 -2.76 -16.28
N ARG A 127 -10.56 -3.98 -16.05
CA ARG A 127 -11.22 -5.19 -16.55
C ARG A 127 -12.61 -5.39 -15.93
N LEU A 128 -12.78 -5.09 -14.64
CA LEU A 128 -14.08 -5.12 -13.99
C LEU A 128 -15.04 -4.10 -14.61
N GLN A 129 -14.56 -2.89 -14.90
CA GLN A 129 -15.37 -1.86 -15.56
C GLN A 129 -15.82 -2.28 -16.97
N GLU A 130 -14.94 -2.88 -17.77
CA GLU A 130 -15.29 -3.44 -19.09
C GLU A 130 -16.39 -4.51 -19.01
N LEU A 131 -16.42 -5.27 -17.92
CA LEU A 131 -17.42 -6.31 -17.64
C LEU A 131 -18.70 -5.75 -17.01
N GLY A 132 -18.84 -4.43 -16.89
CA GLY A 132 -20.00 -3.78 -16.26
C GLY A 132 -20.04 -3.91 -14.73
N SER A 133 -18.91 -4.25 -14.11
CA SER A 133 -18.71 -4.31 -12.67
C SER A 133 -17.76 -3.20 -12.22
N TYR A 134 -17.40 -3.18 -10.94
CA TYR A 134 -16.39 -2.27 -10.42
C TYR A 134 -15.71 -2.89 -9.20
N TYR A 135 -14.51 -2.43 -8.92
CA TYR A 135 -13.77 -2.93 -7.77
C TYR A 135 -14.51 -2.63 -6.45
N GLY A 136 -14.66 -3.66 -5.61
CA GLY A 136 -15.46 -3.65 -4.39
C GLY A 136 -16.99 -3.71 -4.61
N ALA A 137 -17.47 -4.06 -5.81
CA ALA A 137 -18.89 -4.33 -6.05
C ALA A 137 -19.36 -5.60 -5.36
N LEU A 138 -18.44 -6.54 -5.12
CA LEU A 138 -18.65 -7.72 -4.29
C LEU A 138 -18.13 -7.45 -2.88
N PRO A 139 -18.79 -7.98 -1.84
CA PRO A 139 -18.27 -7.84 -0.51
C PRO A 139 -16.95 -8.62 -0.38
N ALA A 140 -15.99 -8.05 0.34
CA ALA A 140 -14.68 -8.65 0.58
C ALA A 140 -14.50 -9.00 2.06
N HIS A 141 -13.59 -9.93 2.33
CA HIS A 141 -13.13 -10.25 3.68
C HIS A 141 -11.85 -9.46 3.99
N ASP A 142 -11.65 -9.10 5.25
CA ASP A 142 -10.50 -8.33 5.74
C ASP A 142 -9.34 -9.20 6.25
N GLY A 143 -9.38 -10.52 6.03
CA GLY A 143 -8.47 -11.47 6.68
C GLY A 143 -6.98 -11.23 6.43
N LEU A 144 -6.63 -10.62 5.28
CA LEU A 144 -5.25 -10.22 5.01
C LEU A 144 -4.80 -9.06 5.91
N TRP A 145 -5.67 -8.07 6.11
CA TRP A 145 -5.39 -6.95 6.98
C TRP A 145 -5.37 -7.35 8.46
N ASP A 146 -6.19 -8.33 8.88
CA ASP A 146 -6.13 -8.87 10.23
C ASP A 146 -4.77 -9.57 10.50
N SER A 147 -4.25 -10.29 9.51
CA SER A 147 -2.91 -10.88 9.54
C SER A 147 -1.83 -9.80 9.59
N ALA A 148 -2.02 -8.70 8.85
CA ALA A 148 -1.13 -7.56 8.90
C ALA A 148 -1.18 -6.83 10.26
N THR A 149 -2.36 -6.64 10.83
CA THR A 149 -2.53 -5.98 12.14
C THR A 149 -1.76 -6.77 13.22
N THR A 150 -1.92 -8.10 13.22
CA THR A 150 -1.28 -9.01 14.19
C THR A 150 0.25 -9.00 14.10
N THR A 151 0.81 -8.74 12.92
CA THR A 151 2.26 -8.77 12.67
C THR A 151 2.91 -7.38 12.60
N SER A 152 2.16 -6.31 12.87
CA SER A 152 2.61 -4.89 12.76
C SER A 152 3.83 -4.51 13.62
N GLY A 153 4.09 -5.27 14.69
CA GLY A 153 5.25 -5.08 15.57
C GLY A 153 6.53 -5.80 15.13
N ASN A 154 6.52 -6.60 14.06
CA ASN A 154 7.67 -7.43 13.68
C ASN A 154 7.87 -7.44 12.15
N LEU A 155 9.03 -6.93 11.70
CA LEU A 155 9.34 -6.80 10.28
C LEU A 155 9.34 -8.16 9.58
N LEU A 156 9.97 -9.18 10.15
CA LEU A 156 10.04 -10.52 9.55
C LEU A 156 8.64 -11.13 9.39
N ALA A 157 7.78 -10.95 10.40
CA ALA A 157 6.40 -11.43 10.32
C ALA A 157 5.60 -10.68 9.26
N ARG A 158 5.82 -9.37 9.10
CA ARG A 158 5.20 -8.55 8.04
C ARG A 158 5.70 -8.96 6.65
N LEU A 159 6.99 -9.27 6.48
CA LEU A 159 7.55 -9.77 5.22
C LEU A 159 6.97 -11.13 4.82
N ALA A 160 6.71 -12.01 5.78
CA ALA A 160 6.04 -13.29 5.50
C ALA A 160 4.61 -13.08 4.98
N VAL A 161 3.86 -12.14 5.57
CA VAL A 161 2.52 -11.76 5.08
C VAL A 161 2.60 -11.17 3.67
N GLU A 162 3.55 -10.25 3.43
CA GLU A 162 3.78 -9.66 2.10
C GLU A 162 4.05 -10.73 1.03
N HIS A 163 4.93 -11.69 1.32
CA HIS A 163 5.26 -12.78 0.40
C HIS A 163 4.02 -13.63 0.05
N CYS A 164 3.17 -13.93 1.04
CA CYS A 164 1.93 -14.65 0.78
C CYS A 164 0.96 -13.89 -0.14
N VAL A 165 0.95 -12.55 -0.08
CA VAL A 165 0.15 -11.71 -0.99
C VAL A 165 0.72 -11.73 -2.39
N HIS A 166 2.04 -11.58 -2.51
CA HIS A 166 2.76 -11.51 -3.78
C HIS A 166 2.66 -12.79 -4.60
N GLU A 167 2.73 -13.95 -3.96
CA GLU A 167 2.48 -15.24 -4.61
C GLU A 167 1.12 -15.22 -5.33
N VAL A 168 0.07 -14.72 -4.68
CA VAL A 168 -1.29 -14.69 -5.25
C VAL A 168 -1.42 -13.69 -6.40
N THR A 169 -0.78 -12.52 -6.32
CA THR A 169 -0.83 -11.50 -7.38
C THR A 169 0.05 -11.83 -8.58
N SER A 170 1.09 -12.65 -8.41
CA SER A 170 1.98 -13.08 -9.51
C SER A 170 1.29 -14.00 -10.53
N TYR A 171 0.20 -14.68 -10.16
CA TYR A 171 -0.57 -15.53 -11.09
C TYR A 171 -1.50 -14.76 -12.03
N LEU A 172 -1.52 -13.42 -11.96
CA LEU A 172 -2.38 -12.55 -12.76
C LEU A 172 -1.65 -11.84 -13.90
N ASP A 173 -0.34 -12.04 -14.04
CA ASP A 173 0.50 -11.60 -15.18
C ASP A 173 0.57 -12.66 -16.29
#